data_AF-A0A6I4QXM0-F1
#
_entry.id   AF-A0A6I4QXM0-F1
#
_cell.length_a   1.000
_cell.length_b   1.000
_cell.length_c   1.000
_cell.angle_alpha   90.00
_cell.angle_beta   90.00
_cell.angle_gamma   90.00
#
_symmetry.space_group_name_H-M   'P 1'
#
loop_
_entity.id
_entity.type
_entity.pdbx_description
1 polymer ?
#
loop_
_entity_poly.entity_id
_entity_poly.type
_entity_poly.pdbx_seq_one_letter_code
_entity_poly.pdbx_strand_id
1 'polypeptide(L)'
;MSEVLVRGAMGRVAKPAPCHIFPSADGAFFLAVSNDHQFAELCALAGHSQWTQDPRFASQRARYRHKDELSALLRRHTVEHRTDEWVAALSWVGVPCVALAPREADGCG
;
A
#
# COMPACT_ATOMS: atom_id res chain seq x y z
N MET A 1 17.29 -12.79 27.91
CA MET A 1 16.89 -11.38 27.72
C MET A 1 16.87 -11.13 26.20
N SER A 2 15.79 -11.16 25.45
CA SER A 2 14.35 -11.22 25.75
C SER A 2 13.66 -11.95 24.59
N GLU A 3 12.88 -12.96 24.93
CA GLU A 3 11.98 -13.69 24.05
C GLU A 3 10.72 -12.82 23.87
N VAL A 4 10.52 -12.23 22.69
CA VAL A 4 9.29 -11.51 22.39
C VAL A 4 8.24 -12.55 22.01
N LEU A 5 7.45 -12.88 23.02
CA LEU A 5 6.24 -13.68 23.00
C LEU A 5 5.26 -13.22 21.90
N VAL A 6 5.26 -13.90 20.75
CA VAL A 6 4.18 -13.79 19.75
C VAL A 6 2.98 -14.60 20.26
N ARG A 7 2.17 -13.99 21.14
CA ARG A 7 0.83 -14.49 21.47
C ARG A 7 -0.21 -13.75 20.64
N GLY A 8 -0.84 -14.45 19.71
CA GLY A 8 -2.03 -14.00 18.98
C GLY A 8 -2.69 -15.17 18.27
N ALA A 9 -3.97 -15.38 18.53
CA ALA A 9 -4.75 -16.56 18.16
C ALA A 9 -4.71 -16.92 16.65
N MET A 10 -4.77 -18.22 16.33
CA MET A 10 -5.01 -18.73 14.95
C MET A 10 -6.46 -18.49 14.47
N GLY A 11 -7.01 -17.29 14.70
CA GLY A 11 -8.23 -16.82 14.06
C GLY A 11 -7.89 -16.29 12.68
N ARG A 12 -8.26 -17.03 11.63
CA ARG A 12 -8.33 -16.61 10.21
C ARG A 12 -7.43 -15.41 9.85
N VAL A 13 -6.17 -15.68 9.47
CA VAL A 13 -5.22 -14.63 9.07
C VAL A 13 -5.80 -13.81 7.92
N ALA A 14 -6.24 -12.60 8.25
CA ALA A 14 -6.77 -11.65 7.29
C ALA A 14 -5.60 -11.18 6.40
N LYS A 15 -5.67 -11.43 5.09
CA LYS A 15 -4.58 -11.11 4.17
C LYS A 15 -4.59 -9.59 3.88
N PRO A 16 -3.47 -8.87 4.07
CA PRO A 16 -3.38 -7.46 3.72
C PRO A 16 -3.80 -7.21 2.26
N ALA A 17 -4.57 -6.16 2.03
CA ALA A 17 -5.07 -5.77 0.72
C ALA A 17 -5.36 -4.26 0.68
N PRO A 18 -4.67 -3.48 -0.18
CA PRO A 18 -3.62 -3.88 -1.13
C PRO A 18 -2.27 -4.25 -0.46
N CYS A 19 -1.53 -5.16 -1.08
CA CYS A 19 -0.17 -5.54 -0.70
C CYS A 19 0.65 -5.76 -1.99
N HIS A 20 1.31 -4.72 -2.48
CA HIS A 20 1.88 -4.73 -3.82
C HIS A 20 2.96 -3.67 -4.05
N ILE A 21 3.68 -3.81 -5.17
CA ILE A 21 4.62 -2.81 -5.65
C ILE A 21 3.89 -1.85 -6.60
N PHE A 22 3.97 -0.57 -6.31
CA PHE A 22 3.40 0.51 -7.11
C PHE A 22 4.51 1.35 -7.76
N PRO A 23 4.41 1.63 -9.07
CA PRO A 23 5.26 2.60 -9.73
C PRO A 23 4.92 4.00 -9.21
N SER A 24 5.94 4.84 -9.16
CA SER A 24 5.86 6.27 -8.89
C SER A 24 6.40 7.05 -10.09
N ALA A 25 6.45 8.37 -10.01
CA ALA A 25 6.99 9.22 -11.07
C ALA A 25 8.48 8.94 -11.39
N ASP A 26 9.26 8.48 -10.41
CA ASP A 26 10.72 8.32 -10.52
C ASP A 26 11.23 6.94 -10.10
N GLY A 27 10.35 5.99 -9.82
CA GLY A 27 10.73 4.67 -9.34
C GLY A 27 9.55 3.78 -8.97
N ALA A 28 9.67 3.09 -7.84
CA ALA A 28 8.61 2.26 -7.29
C ALA A 28 8.75 2.11 -5.78
N PHE A 29 7.65 1.82 -5.11
CA PHE A 29 7.61 1.49 -3.70
C PHE A 29 6.69 0.30 -3.44
N PHE A 30 7.01 -0.46 -2.39
CA PHE A 30 6.12 -1.48 -1.85
C PHE A 30 5.20 -0.86 -0.80
N LEU A 31 3.95 -1.29 -0.78
CA LEU A 31 2.91 -0.83 0.13
C LEU A 31 2.11 -2.03 0.65
N ALA A 32 1.88 -2.10 1.97
CA ALA A 32 1.07 -3.12 2.61
C ALA A 32 0.00 -2.51 3.52
N VAL A 33 -1.26 -2.59 3.09
CA VAL A 33 -2.44 -2.11 3.83
C VAL A 33 -3.12 -3.28 4.54
N SER A 34 -3.08 -3.24 5.87
CA SER A 34 -3.48 -4.36 6.73
C SER A 34 -4.79 -4.15 7.47
N ASN A 35 -5.38 -2.94 7.42
CA ASN A 35 -6.65 -2.63 8.06
C ASN A 35 -7.40 -1.50 7.32
N ASP A 36 -8.63 -1.20 7.75
CA ASP A 36 -9.49 -0.21 7.10
C ASP A 36 -9.06 1.24 7.37
N HIS A 37 -8.42 1.52 8.51
CA HIS A 37 -7.84 2.82 8.82
C HIS A 37 -6.72 3.18 7.83
N GLN A 38 -5.74 2.28 7.65
CA GLN A 38 -4.67 2.44 6.67
C GLN A 38 -5.20 2.57 5.24
N PHE A 39 -6.29 1.87 4.92
CA PHE A 39 -6.92 2.02 3.62
C PHE A 39 -7.55 3.41 3.44
N ALA A 40 -8.19 3.94 4.47
CA ALA A 40 -8.76 5.28 4.44
C ALA A 40 -7.68 6.35 4.26
N GLU A 41 -6.56 6.25 5.00
CA GLU A 41 -5.42 7.16 4.87
C GLU A 41 -4.81 7.10 3.46
N LEU A 42 -4.60 5.90 2.90
CA LEU A 42 -4.15 5.74 1.51
C LEU A 42 -5.12 6.40 0.52
N CYS A 43 -6.43 6.21 0.70
CA CYS A 43 -7.43 6.81 -0.18
C CYS A 43 -7.42 8.34 -0.08
N ALA A 44 -7.25 8.89 1.12
CA ALA A 44 -7.15 10.33 1.32
C ALA A 44 -5.90 10.92 0.64
N LEU A 45 -4.74 10.28 0.80
CA LEU A 45 -3.49 10.67 0.14
C LEU A 45 -3.60 10.58 -1.39
N ALA A 46 -4.31 9.58 -1.90
CA ALA A 46 -4.59 9.43 -3.33
C ALA A 46 -5.68 10.39 -3.85
N GLY A 47 -6.26 11.27 -3.02
CA GLY A 47 -7.34 12.17 -3.41
C GLY A 47 -8.69 11.50 -3.68
N HIS A 48 -8.86 10.26 -3.20
CA HIS A 48 -9.99 9.39 -3.50
C HIS A 48 -10.66 8.79 -2.24
N SER A 49 -10.87 9.61 -1.21
CA SER A 49 -11.52 9.20 0.06
C SER A 49 -12.86 8.47 -0.14
N GLN A 50 -13.59 8.76 -1.22
CA GLN A 50 -14.84 8.08 -1.59
C GLN A 50 -14.68 6.57 -1.84
N TRP A 51 -13.49 6.08 -2.17
CA TRP A 51 -13.26 4.63 -2.36
C TRP A 51 -13.47 3.83 -1.08
N THR A 52 -13.37 4.46 0.10
CA THR A 52 -13.70 3.82 1.38
C THR A 52 -15.17 3.41 1.49
N GLN A 53 -16.06 4.08 0.75
CA GLN A 53 -17.50 3.81 0.72
C GLN A 53 -17.90 2.94 -0.48
N ASP A 54 -16.99 2.69 -1.41
CA ASP A 54 -17.25 1.85 -2.57
C ASP A 54 -17.42 0.39 -2.12
N PRO A 55 -18.54 -0.28 -2.43
CA PRO A 55 -18.75 -1.68 -2.04
C PRO A 55 -17.64 -2.64 -2.48
N ARG A 56 -16.89 -2.31 -3.54
CA ARG A 56 -15.73 -3.07 -4.02
C ARG A 56 -14.53 -2.99 -3.06
N PHE A 57 -14.41 -1.92 -2.27
CA PHE A 57 -13.23 -1.65 -1.44
C PHE A 57 -13.52 -1.37 0.05
N ALA A 58 -14.79 -1.24 0.43
CA ALA A 58 -15.23 -0.89 1.77
C ALA A 58 -14.84 -1.88 2.88
N SER A 59 -14.50 -3.12 2.52
CA SER A 59 -13.97 -4.11 3.47
C SER A 59 -12.69 -4.75 2.94
N GLN A 60 -11.82 -5.19 3.84
CA GLN A 60 -10.58 -5.88 3.45
C GLN A 60 -10.85 -7.11 2.56
N ARG A 61 -11.93 -7.85 2.82
CA ARG A 61 -12.35 -8.99 1.97
C ARG A 61 -12.75 -8.53 0.57
N ALA A 62 -13.47 -7.41 0.47
CA ALA A 62 -13.82 -6.83 -0.83
C ALA A 62 -12.55 -6.37 -1.56
N ARG A 63 -11.65 -5.65 -0.89
CA ARG A 63 -10.35 -5.24 -1.46
C ARG A 63 -9.53 -6.41 -1.98
N TYR A 64 -9.51 -7.53 -1.27
CA TYR A 64 -8.82 -8.73 -1.74
C TYR A 64 -9.47 -9.33 -2.98
N ARG A 65 -10.81 -9.38 -3.04
CA ARG A 65 -11.57 -9.85 -4.22
C ARG A 65 -11.36 -8.93 -5.43
N HIS A 66 -11.28 -7.62 -5.21
CA HIS A 66 -11.12 -6.59 -6.24
C HIS A 66 -9.69 -6.05 -6.33
N LYS A 67 -8.69 -6.84 -5.90
CA LYS A 67 -7.31 -6.37 -5.74
C LYS A 67 -6.69 -5.83 -7.03
N ASP A 68 -7.01 -6.44 -8.17
CA ASP A 68 -6.41 -6.07 -9.46
C ASP A 68 -7.01 -4.75 -9.96
N GLU A 69 -8.31 -4.56 -9.75
CA GLU A 69 -9.02 -3.32 -10.04
C GLU A 69 -8.54 -2.17 -9.13
N LEU A 70 -8.46 -2.42 -7.82
CA LEU A 70 -7.93 -1.46 -6.85
C LEU A 70 -6.48 -1.07 -7.17
N SER A 71 -5.66 -2.05 -7.54
CA SER A 71 -4.27 -1.80 -7.91
C SER A 71 -4.20 -0.97 -9.19
N ALA A 72 -5.03 -1.23 -10.19
CA ALA A 72 -5.07 -0.46 -11.42
C ALA A 72 -5.48 1.01 -11.17
N LEU A 73 -6.43 1.25 -10.25
CA LEU A 73 -6.81 2.60 -9.84
C LEU A 73 -5.66 3.31 -9.12
N LEU A 74 -5.09 2.70 -8.09
CA LEU A 74 -3.97 3.27 -7.35
C LEU A 74 -2.78 3.60 -8.26
N ARG A 75 -2.43 2.70 -9.19
CA ARG A 75 -1.33 2.91 -10.15
C ARG A 75 -1.46 4.19 -10.97
N ARG A 76 -2.68 4.64 -11.28
CA ARG A 76 -2.90 5.87 -12.04
C ARG A 76 -2.48 7.11 -11.26
N HIS A 77 -2.63 7.08 -9.94
CA HIS A 77 -2.28 8.19 -9.05
C HIS A 77 -0.87 8.07 -8.51
N THR A 78 -0.37 6.85 -8.26
CA THR A 78 0.97 6.71 -7.67
C THR A 78 2.05 7.24 -8.60
N VAL A 79 1.86 7.16 -9.92
CA VAL A 79 2.79 7.71 -10.93
C VAL A 79 2.79 9.24 -11.04
N GLU A 80 1.86 9.93 -10.39
CA GLU A 80 1.78 11.40 -10.41
C GLU A 80 2.75 12.06 -9.41
N HIS A 81 3.26 11.29 -8.44
CA HIS A 81 4.14 11.77 -7.38
C HIS A 81 5.42 10.95 -7.28
N ARG A 82 6.46 11.55 -6.70
CA ARG A 82 7.77 10.91 -6.54
C ARG A 82 7.72 9.82 -5.45
N THR A 83 8.68 8.89 -5.50
CA THR A 83 8.76 7.78 -4.54
C THR A 83 8.94 8.27 -3.11
N ASP A 84 9.79 9.28 -2.91
CA ASP A 84 10.08 9.90 -1.62
C ASP A 84 8.85 10.61 -1.04
N GLU A 85 8.08 11.32 -1.87
CA GLU A 85 6.81 11.96 -1.50
C GLU A 85 5.81 10.94 -0.98
N TRP A 86 5.61 9.83 -1.71
CA TRP A 86 4.73 8.74 -1.26
C TRP A 86 5.19 8.11 0.03
N VAL A 87 6.47 7.74 0.12
CA VAL A 87 7.00 7.05 1.30
C VAL A 87 6.92 7.95 2.54
N ALA A 88 7.23 9.24 2.41
CA ALA A 88 7.11 10.20 3.50
C ALA A 88 5.66 10.34 3.97
N ALA A 89 4.73 10.55 3.04
CA ALA A 89 3.31 10.73 3.35
C ALA A 89 2.69 9.48 3.99
N LEU A 90 2.95 8.29 3.42
CA LEU A 90 2.44 7.01 3.93
C LEU A 90 3.02 6.67 5.31
N SER A 91 4.32 6.90 5.51
CA SER A 91 4.97 6.69 6.81
C SER A 91 4.38 7.61 7.88
N TRP A 92 4.11 8.88 7.53
CA TRP A 92 3.52 9.86 8.44
C TRP A 92 2.15 9.41 8.99
N VAL A 93 1.32 8.80 8.14
CA VAL A 93 -0.02 8.31 8.51
C VAL A 93 -0.04 6.85 9.01
N GLY A 94 1.14 6.25 9.23
CA GLY A 94 1.28 4.90 9.78
C GLY A 94 0.87 3.78 8.81
N VAL A 95 1.01 4.02 7.50
CA VAL A 95 0.80 3.02 6.46
C VAL A 95 2.14 2.38 6.07
N PRO A 96 2.34 1.07 6.27
CA PRO A 96 3.61 0.39 5.98
C PRO A 96 4.00 0.47 4.50
N CYS A 97 5.15 1.09 4.22
CA CYS A 97 5.71 1.20 2.88
C CYS A 97 7.25 1.20 2.90
N VAL A 98 7.85 0.90 1.76
CA VAL A 98 9.31 1.01 1.56
C VAL A 98 9.61 1.35 0.10
N ALA A 99 10.53 2.30 -0.11
CA ALA A 99 11.05 2.59 -1.44
C ALA A 99 11.83 1.38 -1.96
N LEU A 100 11.67 1.06 -3.23
CA LEU A 100 12.55 0.11 -3.90
C LEU A 100 13.72 0.90 -4.46
N ALA A 101 14.95 0.47 -4.14
CA ALA A 101 16.13 1.05 -4.74
C ALA A 101 15.99 0.98 -6.28
N PRO A 102 16.51 1.97 -7.02
CA PRO A 102 16.63 1.85 -8.46
C PRO A 102 17.30 0.51 -8.77
N ARG A 103 16.78 -0.27 -9.72
CA ARG A 103 17.63 -1.26 -10.36
C ARG A 103 18.82 -0.47 -10.86
N GLU A 104 20.03 -0.80 -10.42
CA GLU A 104 21.24 -0.22 -11.00
C GLU A 104 21.07 -0.32 -12.50
N ALA A 105 21.01 0.84 -13.16
CA ALA A 105 20.93 0.86 -14.61
C ALA A 105 22.18 0.12 -15.06
N ASP A 106 21.98 -1.04 -15.69
CA ASP A 106 23.04 -1.81 -16.31
C ASP A 106 23.92 -0.81 -17.08
N GLY A 107 25.14 -0.61 -16.55
CA GLY A 107 26.06 0.40 -17.04
C GLY A 107 26.37 0.10 -18.49
N CYS A 108 25.76 0.85 -19.41
CA CYS A 108 26.28 0.98 -20.75
C CYS A 108 27.44 1.98 -20.68
N GLY A 109 28.62 1.47 -20.34
CA GLY A 109 29.91 2.10 -20.61
C GLY A 109 30.52 1.54 -21.89
#